data_AF-A0A1C5PBD5-F1
#
_entry.id   AF-A0A1C5PBD5-F1
#
_cell.length_a   1.000
_cell.length_b   1.000
_cell.length_c   1.000
_cell.angle_alpha   90.00
_cell.angle_beta   90.00
_cell.angle_gamma   90.00
#
_symmetry.space_group_name_H-M   'P 1'
#
loop_
_entity.id
_entity.type
_entity.pdbx_description
1 polymer ?
#
loop_
_entity_poly.entity_id
_entity_poly.type
_entity_poly.pdbx_seq_one_letter_code
_entity_poly.pdbx_strand_id
1 'polypeptide(L)'
;MKYYSTKRPVVPGNFPEPDDNKVVAIHNYDSKTYCEAIRQKVWGYVEYEKPISLEAAIDYDLIPPLREIKKIRFVGIDSWDRMVFKDESGDIWKYTEPGEQPYERHERLYTSTNNDFDGEPCWPMSPDIDYQVKTAGSPGNDGDD
;
A
#
# COMPACT_ATOMS: atom_id res chain seq x y z
N MET A 1 7.11 -16.27 -7.93
CA MET A 1 6.32 -15.22 -7.23
C MET A 1 6.87 -13.85 -7.60
N LYS A 2 6.03 -12.93 -8.08
CA LYS A 2 6.46 -11.58 -8.52
C LYS A 2 6.32 -10.57 -7.39
N TYR A 3 7.27 -9.66 -7.29
CA TYR A 3 7.25 -8.51 -6.39
C TYR A 3 7.67 -7.27 -7.14
N TYR A 4 7.05 -6.15 -6.83
CA TYR A 4 7.15 -4.91 -7.58
C TYR A 4 7.78 -3.82 -6.71
N SER A 5 8.70 -3.04 -7.27
CA SER A 5 9.31 -1.91 -6.55
C SER A 5 8.70 -0.59 -7.01
N THR A 6 8.25 0.24 -6.07
CA THR A 6 7.58 1.51 -6.34
C THR A 6 8.43 2.74 -6.04
N LYS A 7 9.43 2.61 -5.17
CA LYS A 7 10.31 3.73 -4.78
C LYS A 7 11.52 3.85 -5.71
N ARG A 8 12.13 2.74 -6.11
CA ARG A 8 13.41 2.70 -6.85
C ARG A 8 13.47 1.55 -7.86
N PRO A 9 14.32 1.64 -8.90
CA PRO A 9 14.57 0.51 -9.79
C PRO A 9 15.21 -0.68 -9.04
N VAL A 10 14.90 -1.87 -9.54
CA VAL A 10 15.36 -3.16 -9.04
C VAL A 10 16.76 -3.43 -9.57
N VAL A 11 17.77 -2.99 -8.84
CA VAL A 11 19.18 -3.24 -9.16
C VAL A 11 19.74 -4.35 -8.26
N PRO A 12 20.75 -5.11 -8.72
CA PRO A 12 21.46 -6.07 -7.86
C PRO A 12 21.92 -5.41 -6.56
N GLY A 13 21.69 -6.07 -5.43
CA GLY A 13 21.93 -5.54 -4.08
C GLY A 13 20.79 -4.75 -3.46
N ASN A 14 19.68 -4.53 -4.19
CA ASN A 14 18.52 -3.77 -3.73
C ASN A 14 17.25 -4.63 -3.59
N PHE A 15 17.42 -5.95 -3.55
CA PHE A 15 16.38 -6.95 -3.32
C PHE A 15 16.97 -8.09 -2.47
N PRO A 16 16.13 -8.82 -1.71
CA PRO A 16 16.62 -9.91 -0.87
C PRO A 16 17.05 -11.10 -1.73
N GLU A 17 18.18 -11.71 -1.38
CA GLU A 17 18.75 -12.90 -2.05
C GLU A 17 18.93 -14.04 -1.04
N PRO A 18 17.84 -14.66 -0.57
CA PRO A 18 17.93 -15.80 0.34
C PRO A 18 18.48 -17.05 -0.36
N ASP A 19 19.34 -17.80 0.32
CA ASP A 19 19.96 -19.02 -0.23
C ASP A 19 18.95 -20.09 -0.71
N ASP A 20 17.78 -20.19 -0.07
CA ASP A 20 16.73 -21.16 -0.40
C ASP A 20 15.72 -20.67 -1.46
N ASN A 21 15.82 -19.41 -1.90
CA ASN A 21 14.85 -18.83 -2.84
C ASN A 21 15.52 -17.90 -3.85
N LYS A 22 15.81 -18.45 -5.03
CA LYS A 22 16.53 -17.76 -6.09
C LYS A 22 15.63 -16.79 -6.84
N VAL A 23 16.26 -15.74 -7.36
CA VAL A 23 15.65 -14.83 -8.32
C VAL A 23 15.60 -15.52 -9.68
N VAL A 24 14.38 -15.65 -10.21
CA VAL A 24 14.07 -16.20 -11.53
C VAL A 24 14.25 -15.14 -12.61
N ALA A 25 13.77 -13.91 -12.36
CA ALA A 25 13.83 -12.83 -13.32
C ALA A 25 13.83 -11.46 -12.63
N ILE A 26 14.48 -10.49 -13.25
CA ILE A 26 14.44 -9.08 -12.86
C ILE A 26 14.11 -8.28 -14.10
N HIS A 27 13.19 -7.34 -13.96
CA HIS A 27 12.80 -6.44 -15.03
C HIS A 27 12.70 -5.01 -14.51
N ASN A 28 13.44 -4.10 -15.12
CA ASN A 28 13.34 -2.67 -14.88
C ASN A 28 12.72 -2.00 -16.09
N TYR A 29 11.74 -1.15 -15.84
CA TYR A 29 11.17 -0.28 -16.85
C TYR A 29 12.04 0.99 -16.97
N ASP A 30 12.17 1.54 -18.17
CA ASP A 30 12.88 2.81 -18.40
C ASP A 30 12.25 3.97 -17.62
N SER A 31 10.95 3.89 -17.35
CA SER A 31 10.19 4.86 -16.59
C SER A 31 9.10 4.18 -15.75
N LYS A 32 8.60 4.90 -14.74
CA LYS A 32 7.59 4.40 -13.81
C LYS A 32 6.33 3.93 -14.55
N THR A 33 6.18 2.63 -14.72
CA THR A 33 5.10 2.01 -15.50
C THR A 33 3.95 1.61 -14.57
N TYR A 34 2.72 1.93 -14.95
CA TYR A 34 1.56 1.52 -14.16
C TYR A 34 1.36 0.01 -14.23
N CYS A 35 1.41 -0.66 -13.08
CA CYS A 35 1.17 -2.08 -12.96
C CYS A 35 -0.22 -2.34 -12.39
N GLU A 36 -1.09 -2.97 -13.16
CA GLU A 36 -2.46 -3.31 -12.74
C GLU A 36 -2.48 -4.27 -11.54
N ALA A 37 -1.50 -5.17 -11.45
CA ALA A 37 -1.40 -6.16 -10.37
C ALA A 37 -1.26 -5.50 -8.98
N ILE A 38 -0.69 -4.29 -8.91
CA ILE A 38 -0.58 -3.52 -7.66
C ILE A 38 -1.27 -2.15 -7.69
N ARG A 39 -1.97 -1.86 -8.78
CA ARG A 39 -2.64 -0.58 -9.06
C ARG A 39 -1.74 0.62 -8.76
N GLN A 40 -0.47 0.52 -9.15
CA GLN A 40 0.54 1.54 -8.84
C GLN A 40 1.61 1.59 -9.92
N LYS A 41 2.24 2.76 -10.06
CA LYS A 41 3.44 2.92 -10.88
C LYS A 41 4.65 2.31 -10.21
N VAL A 42 5.31 1.40 -10.92
CA VAL A 42 6.48 0.65 -10.48
C VAL A 42 7.67 1.00 -11.35
N TRP A 43 8.86 0.94 -10.78
CA TRP A 43 10.10 1.01 -11.53
C TRP A 43 10.48 -0.32 -12.15
N GLY A 44 10.01 -1.42 -11.57
CA GLY A 44 10.35 -2.75 -12.03
C GLY A 44 9.71 -3.83 -11.18
N TYR A 45 10.03 -5.08 -11.50
CA TYR A 45 9.67 -6.24 -10.72
C TYR A 45 10.83 -7.23 -10.61
N VAL A 46 10.82 -7.98 -9.52
CA VAL A 46 11.66 -9.15 -9.27
C VAL A 46 10.76 -10.37 -9.12
N GLU A 47 11.14 -11.45 -9.77
CA GLU A 47 10.46 -12.73 -9.68
C GLU A 47 11.35 -13.73 -8.96
N TYR A 48 10.80 -14.39 -7.96
CA TYR A 48 11.46 -15.43 -7.16
C TYR A 48 10.86 -16.81 -7.44
N GLU A 49 11.62 -17.87 -7.20
CA GLU A 49 11.09 -19.25 -7.33
C GLU A 49 9.95 -19.50 -6.33
N LYS A 50 10.11 -19.01 -5.10
CA LYS A 50 9.17 -19.12 -3.98
C LYS A 50 8.77 -17.73 -3.47
N PRO A 51 7.65 -17.57 -2.74
CA PRO A 51 7.38 -16.32 -2.05
C PRO A 51 8.47 -16.01 -1.01
N ILE A 52 8.98 -14.77 -1.00
CA ILE A 52 9.82 -14.27 0.09
C ILE A 52 8.96 -13.95 1.32
N SER A 53 9.59 -13.92 2.50
CA SER A 53 8.94 -13.51 3.74
C SER A 53 8.41 -12.08 3.66
N LEU A 54 7.28 -11.82 4.33
CA LEU A 54 6.68 -10.48 4.39
C LEU A 54 7.67 -9.44 4.91
N GLU A 55 8.46 -9.79 5.93
CA GLU A 55 9.50 -8.92 6.50
C GLU A 55 10.53 -8.50 5.45
N ALA A 56 11.02 -9.44 4.65
CA ALA A 56 11.95 -9.15 3.56
C ALA A 56 11.30 -8.28 2.47
N ALA A 57 10.03 -8.49 2.17
CA ALA A 57 9.33 -7.62 1.24
C ALA A 57 9.20 -6.19 1.80
N ILE A 58 8.93 -6.02 3.10
CA ILE A 58 8.84 -4.71 3.75
C ILE A 58 10.19 -4.00 3.77
N ASP A 59 11.26 -4.69 4.19
CA ASP A 59 12.62 -4.15 4.31
C ASP A 59 13.15 -3.59 2.98
N TYR A 60 12.80 -4.24 1.87
CA TYR A 60 13.21 -3.84 0.52
C TYR A 60 12.14 -3.03 -0.24
N ASP A 61 11.06 -2.58 0.43
CA ASP A 61 9.93 -1.85 -0.17
C ASP A 61 9.31 -2.58 -1.40
N LEU A 62 9.32 -3.91 -1.37
CA LEU A 62 8.76 -4.77 -2.40
C LEU A 62 7.28 -5.05 -2.12
N ILE A 63 6.46 -4.92 -3.17
CA ILE A 63 5.00 -5.09 -3.09
C ILE A 63 4.63 -6.37 -3.87
N PRO A 64 4.07 -7.40 -3.24
CA PRO A 64 3.51 -8.55 -3.96
C PRO A 64 2.25 -8.14 -4.75
N PRO A 65 1.80 -8.95 -5.72
CA PRO A 65 0.51 -8.72 -6.38
C PRO A 65 -0.63 -8.65 -5.35
N LEU A 66 -1.58 -7.75 -5.58
CA LEU A 66 -2.69 -7.56 -4.67
C LEU A 66 -3.56 -8.81 -4.64
N ARG A 67 -3.84 -9.27 -3.43
CA ARG A 67 -4.74 -10.38 -3.15
C ARG A 67 -6.17 -9.89 -2.96
N GLU A 68 -6.34 -8.73 -2.32
CA GLU A 68 -7.65 -8.13 -2.07
C GLU A 68 -7.56 -6.60 -2.03
N ILE A 69 -8.70 -5.95 -2.28
CA ILE A 69 -8.88 -4.51 -2.14
C ILE A 69 -9.93 -4.28 -1.05
N LYS A 70 -9.50 -3.76 0.10
CA LYS A 70 -10.39 -3.43 1.21
C LYS A 70 -11.14 -2.13 0.95
N LYS A 71 -12.45 -2.14 1.14
CA LYS A 71 -13.26 -0.92 1.06
C LYS A 71 -13.26 -0.25 2.43
N ILE A 72 -12.65 0.91 2.52
CA ILE A 72 -12.59 1.69 3.75
C ILE A 72 -13.43 2.96 3.61
N ARG A 73 -13.95 3.48 4.71
CA ARG A 73 -14.62 4.78 4.75
C ARG A 73 -13.88 5.71 5.69
N PHE A 74 -13.75 6.97 5.32
CA PHE A 74 -13.26 7.99 6.23
C PHE A 74 -14.23 8.12 7.42
N VAL A 75 -13.69 8.08 8.64
CA VAL A 75 -14.49 8.21 9.87
C VAL A 75 -14.22 9.51 10.61
N GLY A 76 -13.05 10.11 10.45
CA GLY A 76 -12.70 11.37 11.12
C GLY A 76 -11.19 11.59 11.18
N ILE A 77 -10.81 12.64 11.88
CA ILE A 77 -9.41 12.99 12.16
C ILE A 77 -9.14 12.69 13.65
N ASP A 78 -8.05 12.00 13.97
CA ASP A 78 -7.67 11.74 15.37
C ASP A 78 -7.01 12.96 16.03
N SER A 79 -6.76 12.87 17.34
CA SER A 79 -6.15 13.95 18.15
C SER A 79 -4.76 14.40 17.70
N TRP A 80 -4.12 13.70 16.75
CA TRP A 80 -2.85 14.04 16.12
C TRP A 80 -3.00 14.55 14.67
N ASP A 81 -4.19 15.00 14.28
CA ASP A 81 -4.50 15.51 12.93
C ASP A 81 -4.35 14.47 11.81
N ARG A 82 -4.48 13.17 12.15
CA ARG A 82 -4.34 12.08 11.19
C ARG A 82 -5.67 11.55 10.74
N MET A 83 -5.78 11.26 9.45
CA MET A 83 -7.00 10.70 8.87
C MET A 83 -7.21 9.26 9.34
N VAL A 84 -8.39 9.01 9.91
CA VAL A 84 -8.82 7.70 10.39
C VAL A 84 -9.87 7.15 9.43
N PHE A 85 -9.68 5.91 9.06
CA PHE A 85 -10.56 5.15 8.18
C PHE A 85 -11.05 3.90 8.89
N LYS A 86 -12.23 3.42 8.50
CA LYS A 86 -12.82 2.18 9.01
C LYS A 86 -13.21 1.29 7.85
N ASP A 87 -12.85 0.01 7.90
CA ASP A 87 -13.25 -0.95 6.88
C ASP A 87 -14.67 -1.51 7.13
N GLU A 88 -15.12 -2.43 6.26
CA GLU A 88 -16.43 -3.10 6.40
C GLU A 88 -16.45 -4.09 7.58
N SER A 89 -15.31 -4.67 7.95
CA SER A 89 -15.14 -5.56 9.12
C SER A 89 -15.17 -4.79 10.44
N GLY A 90 -14.85 -3.49 10.41
CA GLY A 90 -14.85 -2.62 11.56
C GLY A 90 -13.45 -2.30 12.10
N ASP A 91 -12.41 -2.68 11.39
CA ASP A 91 -11.02 -2.36 11.67
C ASP A 91 -10.70 -0.90 11.31
N ILE A 92 -9.91 -0.26 12.16
CA ILE A 92 -9.47 1.13 12.09
C ILE A 92 -8.09 1.19 11.47
N TRP A 93 -7.99 2.03 10.44
CA TRP A 93 -6.81 2.26 9.64
C TRP A 93 -6.43 3.73 9.71
N LYS A 94 -5.15 4.02 9.97
CA LYS A 94 -4.62 5.37 10.15
C LYS A 94 -3.65 5.73 9.04
N TYR A 95 -3.79 6.94 8.54
CA TYR A 95 -2.83 7.52 7.61
C TYR A 95 -1.82 8.36 8.40
N THR A 96 -0.55 7.93 8.40
CA THR A 96 0.51 8.52 9.24
C THR A 96 1.36 9.55 8.51
N GLU A 97 1.09 9.78 7.24
CA GLU A 97 1.91 10.65 6.42
C GLU A 97 1.39 12.09 6.36
N PRO A 98 2.29 13.08 6.34
CA PRO A 98 1.93 14.48 6.15
C PRO A 98 1.61 14.72 4.66
N GLY A 99 0.33 14.91 4.31
CA GLY A 99 -0.07 15.23 2.95
C GLY A 99 -1.56 15.57 2.82
N GLU A 100 -1.89 16.45 1.88
CA GLU A 100 -3.26 16.97 1.67
C GLU A 100 -4.26 15.93 1.14
N GLN A 101 -3.82 14.79 0.61
CA GLN A 101 -4.70 13.89 -0.15
C GLN A 101 -4.36 12.39 -0.01
N PRO A 102 -4.98 11.66 0.95
CA PRO A 102 -4.94 10.19 0.95
C PRO A 102 -5.83 9.55 -0.13
N TYR A 103 -6.65 10.35 -0.82
CA TYR A 103 -7.55 9.87 -1.89
C TYR A 103 -6.81 9.55 -3.19
N GLU A 104 -5.69 10.22 -3.44
CA GLU A 104 -4.77 9.93 -4.55
C GLU A 104 -3.61 9.08 -4.00
N ARG A 105 -3.97 7.90 -3.50
CA ARG A 105 -3.14 6.83 -2.94
C ARG A 105 -1.61 7.00 -3.12
N HIS A 106 -0.95 7.52 -2.08
CA HIS A 106 0.51 7.57 -2.02
C HIS A 106 1.12 6.47 -1.13
N GLU A 107 0.56 6.09 0.03
CA GLU A 107 1.23 5.12 0.94
C GLU A 107 0.29 4.18 1.74
N ARG A 108 0.92 3.24 2.48
CA ARG A 108 0.26 2.17 3.24
C ARG A 108 -0.40 2.73 4.51
N LEU A 109 -1.61 2.26 4.83
CA LEU A 109 -2.28 2.59 6.08
C LEU A 109 -1.71 1.76 7.24
N TYR A 110 -1.91 2.22 8.47
CA TYR A 110 -1.47 1.53 9.68
C TYR A 110 -2.67 1.10 10.52
N THR A 111 -2.62 -0.08 11.12
CA THR A 111 -3.62 -0.51 12.09
C THR A 111 -3.57 0.36 13.34
N SER A 112 -4.72 0.60 13.96
CA SER A 112 -4.77 1.26 15.26
C SER A 112 -4.65 0.26 16.40
N THR A 113 -3.85 0.59 17.42
CA THR A 113 -3.75 -0.18 18.65
C THR A 113 -5.14 -0.34 19.28
N ASN A 114 -5.49 -1.57 19.67
CA ASN A 114 -6.80 -1.93 20.22
C ASN A 114 -8.01 -1.60 19.33
N ASN A 115 -7.77 -1.32 18.04
CA ASN A 115 -8.80 -0.85 17.12
C ASN A 115 -9.48 0.46 17.58
N ASP A 116 -8.76 1.28 18.36
CA ASP A 116 -9.29 2.51 18.95
C ASP A 116 -9.16 3.70 17.99
N PHE A 117 -10.09 4.65 18.06
CA PHE A 117 -10.07 5.83 17.20
C PHE A 117 -8.83 6.70 17.46
N ASP A 118 -8.48 6.93 18.72
CA ASP A 118 -7.28 7.65 19.15
C ASP A 118 -6.08 6.73 19.42
N GLY A 119 -6.18 5.43 19.08
CA GLY A 119 -5.10 4.48 19.28
C GLY A 119 -3.84 4.80 18.49
N GLU A 120 -2.66 4.40 18.98
CA GLU A 120 -1.41 4.61 18.27
C GLU A 120 -1.32 3.70 17.02
N PRO A 121 -0.77 4.19 15.89
CA PRO A 121 -0.53 3.36 14.72
C PRO A 121 0.50 2.28 15.07
N CYS A 122 0.13 1.02 14.88
CA CYS A 122 0.91 -0.11 15.35
C CYS A 122 1.61 -0.83 14.18
N TRP A 123 0.85 -1.38 13.25
CA TRP A 123 1.40 -2.21 12.16
C TRP A 123 0.97 -1.70 10.78
N PRO A 124 1.87 -1.64 9.79
CA PRO A 124 1.49 -1.28 8.43
C PRO A 124 0.56 -2.35 7.85
N MET A 125 -0.35 -1.91 6.98
CA MET A 125 -1.19 -2.78 6.17
C MET A 125 -0.31 -3.70 5.33
N SER A 126 -0.72 -4.96 5.24
CA SER A 126 -0.02 -5.95 4.43
C SER A 126 0.14 -5.45 2.99
N PRO A 127 1.32 -5.60 2.38
CA PRO A 127 1.62 -5.06 1.06
C PRO A 127 0.87 -5.80 -0.06
N ASP A 128 0.31 -6.98 0.20
CA ASP A 128 -0.61 -7.70 -0.69
C ASP A 128 -2.06 -7.20 -0.60
N ILE A 129 -2.36 -6.26 0.29
CA ILE A 129 -3.70 -5.70 0.46
C ILE A 129 -3.68 -4.25 0.02
N ASP A 130 -4.63 -3.89 -0.84
CA ASP A 130 -4.90 -2.50 -1.18
C ASP A 130 -6.15 -2.00 -0.48
N TYR A 131 -6.37 -0.69 -0.47
CA TYR A 131 -7.59 -0.09 -0.01
C TYR A 131 -8.21 0.83 -1.06
N GLN A 132 -9.54 0.89 -1.05
CA GLN A 132 -10.32 1.84 -1.80
C GLN A 132 -11.16 2.63 -0.79
N VAL A 133 -10.86 3.93 -0.67
CA VAL A 133 -11.70 4.83 0.12
C VAL A 133 -13.03 4.96 -0.61
N LYS A 134 -14.13 4.59 0.07
CA LYS A 134 -15.47 4.98 -0.33
C LYS A 134 -15.56 6.49 -0.10
N THR A 135 -15.19 7.27 -1.11
CA THR A 135 -15.59 8.67 -1.19
C THR A 135 -17.11 8.65 -1.14
N ALA A 136 -17.68 9.11 -0.02
CA ALA A 136 -19.07 9.55 -0.05
C ALA A 136 -19.13 10.53 -1.22
N GLY A 137 -19.99 10.24 -2.21
CA GLY A 137 -19.95 10.87 -3.53
C GLY A 137 -19.62 12.34 -3.38
N SER A 138 -18.66 12.82 -4.19
CA SER A 138 -18.43 14.25 -4.35
C SER A 138 -19.79 14.93 -4.26
N PRO A 139 -20.01 15.97 -3.41
CA PRO A 139 -21.18 16.79 -3.60
C PRO A 139 -21.14 17.15 -5.07
N GLY A 140 -22.11 16.62 -5.82
CA GLY A 140 -22.29 16.97 -7.20
C GLY A 140 -22.24 18.47 -7.20
N ASN A 141 -21.29 19.00 -7.95
CA ASN A 141 -21.32 20.37 -8.35
C ASN A 141 -22.56 20.49 -9.24
N ASP A 142 -23.76 20.51 -8.63
CA ASP A 142 -24.98 21.08 -9.17
C ASP A 142 -24.72 22.59 -9.25
N GLY A 143 -23.81 22.95 -10.14
CA GLY A 143 -23.93 24.15 -10.92
C GLY A 143 -24.78 23.77 -12.12
N ASP A 144 -26.09 23.77 -11.92
CA ASP A 144 -27.06 23.87 -13.01
C ASP A 144 -28.02 25.02 -12.66
N ASP A 145 -27.89 26.06 -13.49
CA ASP A 145 -28.75 27.25 -13.72
C ASP A 145 -28.94 28.29 -12.60
#